data_AF-A0A960D6X6-F1
#
_entry.id   AF-A0A960D6X6-F1
#
_cell.length_a   1.000
_cell.length_b   1.000
_cell.length_c   1.000
_cell.angle_alpha   90.00
_cell.angle_beta   90.00
_cell.angle_gamma   90.00
#
_symmetry.space_group_name_H-M   'P 1'
#
loop_
_entity.id
_entity.type
_entity.pdbx_description
1 polymer ?
#
loop_
_entity_poly.entity_id
_entity_poly.type
_entity_poly.pdbx_seq_one_letter_code
_entity_poly.pdbx_strand_id
1 'polypeptide(L)'
;MVLAPPPAPVAAPPDAPSKRPRNSALWPALAMPGIVWLLLFFLAPLYVVLAIVFGRVDPIFRTPIPVWNPLQWNPDQFTYVLTRIVGENGVFGPALARTAVYVVAASLLCLLIAFPVAYYTARLAGRWAGVLLAALIA
;
A
#
# COMPACT_ATOMS: atom_id res chain seq x y z
N MET A 1 -68.77 -44.46 -6.92
CA MET A 1 -67.35 -44.04 -6.84
C MET A 1 -67.13 -42.94 -7.86
N VAL A 2 -67.34 -41.69 -7.46
CA VAL A 2 -67.07 -40.52 -8.30
C VAL A 2 -65.65 -40.09 -8.00
N LEU A 3 -64.75 -40.24 -8.97
CA LEU A 3 -63.35 -39.85 -8.87
C LEU A 3 -63.30 -38.31 -8.83
N ALA A 4 -62.79 -37.74 -7.74
CA ALA A 4 -62.55 -36.31 -7.65
C ALA A 4 -61.55 -35.88 -8.75
N PRO A 5 -61.74 -34.73 -9.40
CA PRO A 5 -60.79 -34.24 -10.39
C PRO A 5 -59.41 -33.98 -9.75
N PRO A 6 -58.30 -34.21 -10.48
CA PRO A 6 -56.97 -33.99 -9.96
C PRO A 6 -56.77 -32.52 -9.59
N PRO A 7 -56.02 -32.21 -8.51
CA PRO A 7 -55.74 -30.83 -8.13
C PRO A 7 -54.99 -30.12 -9.26
N ALA A 8 -55.38 -28.87 -9.53
CA ALA A 8 -54.71 -28.03 -10.51
C ALA A 8 -53.21 -27.91 -10.19
N PRO A 9 -52.32 -27.95 -11.20
CA PRO A 9 -50.89 -27.77 -10.98
C PRO A 9 -50.66 -26.40 -10.32
N VAL A 10 -50.08 -26.42 -9.12
CA VAL A 10 -49.64 -25.22 -8.41
C VAL A 10 -48.71 -24.47 -9.35
N ALA A 11 -49.09 -23.25 -9.74
CA ALA A 11 -48.24 -22.39 -10.55
C ALA A 11 -46.89 -22.27 -9.85
N ALA A 12 -45.82 -22.66 -10.54
CA ALA A 12 -44.47 -22.55 -10.02
C ALA A 12 -44.21 -21.08 -9.60
N PRO A 13 -43.51 -20.85 -8.47
CA PRO A 13 -43.15 -19.50 -8.05
C PRO A 13 -42.45 -18.77 -9.20
N PRO A 14 -42.71 -17.46 -9.40
CA PRO A 14 -42.07 -16.70 -10.46
C PRO A 14 -40.56 -16.86 -10.38
N ASP A 15 -39.96 -17.20 -11.53
CA ASP A 15 -38.54 -17.52 -11.67
C ASP A 15 -37.67 -16.52 -10.90
N ALA A 16 -36.85 -17.04 -9.98
CA ALA A 16 -35.92 -16.22 -9.20
C ALA A 16 -35.09 -15.33 -10.15
N PRO A 17 -34.86 -14.06 -9.82
CA PRO A 17 -34.19 -13.13 -10.72
C PRO A 17 -32.82 -13.69 -11.12
N SER A 18 -32.63 -13.89 -12.43
CA SER A 18 -31.34 -14.34 -12.97
C SER A 18 -30.29 -13.29 -12.64
N LYS A 19 -29.28 -13.66 -11.83
CA LYS A 19 -28.11 -12.83 -11.57
C LYS A 19 -27.38 -12.62 -12.90
N ARG A 20 -27.63 -11.49 -13.57
CA ARG A 20 -26.85 -11.08 -14.74
C ARG A 20 -25.37 -11.13 -14.35
N PRO A 21 -24.52 -11.86 -15.08
CA PRO A 21 -23.08 -11.79 -14.84
C PRO A 21 -22.67 -10.35 -15.15
N ARG A 22 -22.43 -9.56 -14.09
CA ARG A 22 -21.85 -8.23 -14.21
C ARG A 22 -20.51 -8.44 -14.87
N ASN A 23 -20.36 -7.95 -16.10
CA ASN A 23 -19.16 -8.06 -16.89
C ASN A 23 -18.03 -7.27 -16.22
N SER A 24 -17.41 -7.89 -15.21
CA SER A 24 -16.47 -7.29 -14.26
C SER A 24 -15.06 -7.22 -14.81
N ALA A 25 -14.80 -7.85 -15.98
CA ALA A 25 -13.49 -7.88 -16.62
C ALA A 25 -13.29 -6.76 -17.66
N LEU A 26 -14.37 -6.26 -18.28
CA LEU A 26 -14.29 -5.13 -19.21
C LEU A 26 -13.93 -3.81 -18.51
N TRP A 27 -14.36 -3.62 -17.27
CA TRP A 27 -14.05 -2.43 -16.46
C TRP A 27 -12.54 -2.31 -16.14
N PRO A 28 -11.87 -3.35 -15.64
CA PRO A 28 -10.42 -3.39 -15.54
C PRO A 28 -9.74 -3.22 -16.89
N ALA A 29 -10.19 -3.91 -17.94
CA ALA A 29 -9.57 -3.83 -19.27
C ALA A 29 -9.57 -2.41 -19.85
N LEU A 30 -10.61 -1.61 -19.57
CA LEU A 30 -10.67 -0.20 -19.97
C LEU A 30 -9.74 0.70 -19.11
N ALA A 31 -9.50 0.33 -17.84
CA ALA A 31 -8.55 1.01 -16.95
C ALA A 31 -7.09 0.54 -17.13
N MET A 32 -6.85 -0.63 -17.73
CA MET A 32 -5.53 -1.21 -18.00
C MET A 32 -4.56 -0.24 -18.69
N PRO A 33 -4.92 0.48 -19.78
CA PRO A 33 -3.96 1.39 -20.40
C PRO A 33 -3.50 2.49 -19.45
N GLY A 34 -4.39 3.00 -18.60
CA GLY A 34 -4.03 3.98 -17.56
C GLY A 34 -3.09 3.39 -16.52
N ILE A 35 -3.37 2.17 -16.04
CA ILE A 35 -2.52 1.46 -15.08
C ILE A 35 -1.13 1.19 -15.66
N VAL A 36 -1.05 0.78 -16.93
CA VAL A 36 0.22 0.55 -17.64
C VAL A 36 1.03 1.85 -17.71
N TRP A 37 0.40 2.97 -18.06
CA TRP A 37 1.07 4.27 -18.09
C TRP A 37 1.55 4.71 -16.70
N LEU A 38 0.71 4.57 -15.67
CA LEU A 38 1.10 4.90 -14.29
C LEU A 38 2.27 4.05 -13.81
N LEU A 39 2.23 2.74 -14.08
CA LEU A 39 3.34 1.85 -13.77
C LEU A 39 4.59 2.25 -14.53
N LEU A 40 4.50 2.58 -15.83
CA LEU A 40 5.64 3.02 -16.62
C LEU A 40 6.25 4.31 -16.05
N PHE A 41 5.43 5.31 -15.72
CA PHE A 41 5.90 6.56 -15.12
C PHE A 41 6.43 6.40 -13.70
N PHE A 42 6.04 5.34 -12.99
CA PHE A 42 6.59 5.00 -11.69
C PHE A 42 7.90 4.19 -11.80
N LEU A 43 7.95 3.21 -12.71
CA LEU A 43 9.12 2.36 -12.95
C LEU A 43 10.25 3.13 -13.61
N ALA A 44 9.97 4.11 -14.47
CA ALA A 44 11.00 4.91 -15.12
C ALA A 44 11.95 5.61 -14.13
N PRO A 45 11.48 6.44 -13.18
CA PRO A 45 12.36 7.07 -12.18
C PRO A 45 12.96 6.03 -11.22
N LEU A 46 12.23 4.97 -10.87
CA LEU A 46 12.78 3.87 -10.05
C LEU A 46 13.97 3.20 -10.74
N TYR A 47 13.89 2.97 -12.05
CA TYR A 47 14.95 2.36 -12.85
C TYR A 47 16.18 3.26 -12.94
N VAL A 48 15.99 4.59 -13.06
CA VAL A 48 17.11 5.55 -12.99
C VAL A 48 17.84 5.43 -11.65
N VAL A 49 17.09 5.38 -10.53
CA VAL A 49 17.68 5.19 -9.19
C VAL A 49 18.44 3.87 -9.10
N LEU A 50 17.87 2.77 -9.62
CA LEU A 50 18.53 1.47 -9.65
C LEU A 50 19.83 1.49 -10.47
N ALA A 51 19.82 2.13 -11.64
CA ALA A 51 21.00 2.27 -12.51
C ALA A 51 22.12 3.08 -11.85
N ILE A 52 21.77 4.04 -10.98
CA ILE A 52 22.73 4.81 -10.17
C ILE A 52 23.27 3.95 -9.01
N VAL A 53 22.38 3.26 -8.27
CA VAL A 53 22.74 2.47 -7.07
C VAL A 53 23.61 1.26 -7.43
N PHE A 54 23.27 0.55 -8.51
CA PHE A 54 24.03 -0.60 -9.01
C PHE A 54 25.07 -0.21 -10.08
N GLY A 55 25.24 1.09 -10.29
CA GLY A 55 26.24 1.66 -11.17
C GLY A 55 27.67 1.54 -10.62
N ARG A 56 28.59 2.26 -11.26
CA ARG A 56 30.00 2.31 -10.83
C ARG A 56 30.24 3.65 -10.14
N VAL A 57 31.22 3.70 -9.24
CA VAL A 57 31.73 4.94 -8.67
C VAL A 57 33.12 5.17 -9.22
N ASP A 58 33.38 6.38 -9.74
CA ASP A 58 34.72 6.74 -10.20
C ASP A 58 35.72 6.70 -9.03
N PRO A 59 36.85 5.98 -9.15
CA PRO A 59 37.82 5.88 -8.06
C PRO A 59 38.51 7.21 -7.73
N ILE A 60 38.55 8.16 -8.68
CA ILE A 60 39.22 9.46 -8.52
C ILE A 60 38.24 10.54 -8.04
N PHE A 61 37.07 10.65 -8.68
CA PHE A 61 36.12 11.73 -8.42
C PHE A 61 34.99 11.32 -7.46
N ARG A 62 34.88 10.03 -7.12
CA ARG A 62 33.84 9.47 -6.25
C ARG A 62 32.42 9.81 -6.71
N THR A 63 32.27 10.12 -7.99
CA THR A 63 31.00 10.42 -8.65
C THR A 63 30.29 9.14 -9.04
N PRO A 64 28.97 9.03 -8.81
CA PRO A 64 28.20 7.90 -9.29
C PRO A 64 28.00 8.01 -10.80
N ILE A 65 28.45 6.99 -11.54
CA ILE A 65 28.18 6.83 -12.96
C ILE A 65 27.02 5.84 -13.13
N PRO A 66 25.86 6.27 -13.65
CA PRO A 66 24.74 5.37 -13.88
C PRO A 66 25.07 4.37 -14.99
N VAL A 67 24.85 3.08 -14.71
CA VAL A 67 25.00 2.00 -15.68
C VAL A 67 23.62 1.52 -16.10
N TRP A 68 23.22 1.84 -17.33
CA TRP A 68 21.89 1.50 -17.84
C TRP A 68 21.75 0.00 -18.14
N ASN A 69 22.81 -0.68 -18.57
CA ASN A 69 22.72 -2.11 -18.88
C ASN A 69 22.69 -2.96 -17.57
N PRO A 70 21.59 -3.68 -17.27
CA PRO A 70 21.48 -4.48 -16.06
C PRO A 70 22.47 -5.66 -16.00
N LEU A 71 22.99 -6.12 -17.14
CA LEU A 71 24.02 -7.17 -17.19
C LEU A 71 25.38 -6.70 -16.67
N GLN A 72 25.58 -5.38 -16.57
CA GLN A 72 26.83 -4.77 -16.10
C GLN A 72 26.72 -4.21 -14.68
N TRP A 73 25.60 -4.44 -14.00
CA TRP A 73 25.37 -4.01 -12.63
C TRP A 73 26.33 -4.73 -11.68
N ASN A 74 27.00 -3.96 -10.81
CA ASN A 74 27.90 -4.49 -9.81
C ASN A 74 27.26 -4.38 -8.41
N PRO A 75 26.92 -5.50 -7.74
CA PRO A 75 26.30 -5.49 -6.42
C PRO A 75 27.29 -5.37 -5.26
N ASP A 76 28.61 -5.34 -5.51
CA ASP A 76 29.65 -5.36 -4.47
C ASP A 76 29.57 -4.10 -3.60
N GLN A 77 29.36 -2.93 -4.22
CA GLN A 77 29.23 -1.65 -3.50
C GLN A 77 27.98 -1.61 -2.62
N PHE A 78 26.86 -2.13 -3.14
CA PHE A 78 25.62 -2.23 -2.39
C PHE A 78 25.77 -3.17 -1.18
N THR A 79 26.36 -4.34 -1.39
CA THR A 79 26.63 -5.34 -0.35
C THR A 79 27.61 -4.80 0.70
N TYR A 80 28.61 -4.02 0.29
CA TYR A 80 29.55 -3.35 1.19
C TYR A 80 28.88 -2.33 2.13
N VAL A 81 27.93 -1.55 1.62
CA VAL A 81 27.15 -0.62 2.46
C VAL A 81 26.19 -1.41 3.36
N LEU A 82 25.54 -2.45 2.84
CA LEU A 82 24.60 -3.28 3.60
C LEU A 82 25.27 -4.02 4.77
N THR A 83 26.47 -4.56 4.56
CA THR A 83 27.28 -5.20 5.62
C THR A 83 27.73 -4.19 6.68
N ARG A 84 27.90 -2.90 6.33
CA ARG A 84 28.13 -1.80 7.30
C ARG A 84 26.87 -1.31 8.00
N ILE A 85 25.68 -1.77 7.57
CA ILE A 85 24.41 -1.49 8.24
C ILE A 85 24.06 -2.63 9.22
N VAL A 86 24.26 -3.89 8.81
CA VAL A 86 23.81 -5.09 9.56
C VAL A 86 24.93 -5.83 10.31
N GLY A 87 26.20 -5.62 9.94
CA GLY A 87 27.35 -6.33 10.51
C GLY A 87 27.81 -5.84 11.89
N GLU A 88 28.63 -6.65 12.55
CA GLU A 88 29.11 -6.50 13.94
C GLU A 88 29.85 -5.17 14.23
N ASN A 89 30.41 -4.51 13.20
CA ASN A 89 31.05 -3.19 13.26
C ASN A 89 30.29 -2.11 12.46
N GLY A 90 28.97 -2.27 12.32
CA GLY A 90 28.15 -1.41 11.49
C GLY A 90 28.02 0.01 12.06
N VAL A 91 28.69 1.00 11.46
CA VAL A 91 28.60 2.42 11.87
C VAL A 91 27.19 2.99 11.63
N PHE A 92 26.47 2.47 10.61
CA PHE A 92 25.14 2.95 10.23
C PHE A 92 23.99 2.22 10.93
N GLY A 93 24.22 0.98 11.40
CA GLY A 93 23.20 0.15 12.07
C GLY A 93 22.58 0.81 13.30
N PRO A 94 23.39 1.29 14.27
CA PRO A 94 22.87 1.95 15.46
C PRO A 94 22.08 3.22 15.18
N ALA A 95 22.47 3.99 14.16
CA ALA A 95 21.74 5.20 13.77
C ALA A 95 20.37 4.86 13.19
N LEU A 96 20.29 3.86 12.30
CA LEU A 96 19.03 3.38 11.75
C LEU A 96 18.12 2.82 12.85
N ALA A 97 18.67 2.02 13.76
CA ALA A 97 17.92 1.49 14.90
C ALA A 97 17.31 2.62 15.76
N ARG A 98 18.07 3.69 16.05
CA ARG A 98 17.56 4.85 16.79
C ARG A 98 16.43 5.54 16.05
N THR A 99 16.57 5.78 14.75
CA THR A 99 15.49 6.40 13.95
C THR A 99 14.23 5.54 13.93
N ALA A 100 14.37 4.23 13.77
CA ALA A 100 13.24 3.30 13.80
C ALA A 100 12.55 3.33 15.18
N VAL A 101 13.32 3.29 16.27
CA VAL A 101 12.78 3.38 17.63
C VAL A 101 12.05 4.70 17.85
N TYR A 102 12.60 5.82 17.42
CA TYR A 102 11.94 7.13 17.57
C TYR A 102 10.65 7.22 16.75
N VAL A 103 10.66 6.76 15.49
CA VAL A 103 9.47 6.78 14.64
C VAL A 103 8.38 5.89 15.20
N VAL A 104 8.73 4.67 15.64
CA VAL A 104 7.77 3.73 16.25
C VAL A 104 7.23 4.30 17.56
N ALA A 105 8.11 4.80 18.44
CA ALA A 105 7.70 5.39 19.71
C ALA A 105 6.80 6.62 19.50
N ALA A 106 7.14 7.50 18.57
CA ALA A 106 6.33 8.67 18.23
C ALA A 106 4.97 8.27 17.64
N SER A 107 4.95 7.28 16.74
CA SER A 107 3.70 6.78 16.14
C SER A 107 2.80 6.13 17.20
N LEU A 108 3.36 5.33 18.10
CA LEU A 108 2.64 4.73 19.22
C LEU A 108 2.12 5.79 20.18
N LEU A 109 2.91 6.81 20.51
CA LEU A 109 2.49 7.90 21.37
C LEU A 109 1.36 8.70 20.72
N CYS A 110 1.47 8.99 19.42
CA CYS A 110 0.42 9.65 18.65
C CYS A 110 -0.88 8.82 18.67
N LEU A 111 -0.80 7.52 18.42
CA LEU A 111 -1.96 6.62 18.51
C LEU A 111 -2.52 6.55 19.93
N LEU A 112 -1.67 6.48 20.94
CA LEU A 112 -2.08 6.40 22.34
C LEU A 112 -2.82 7.67 22.79
N ILE A 113 -2.52 8.83 22.19
CA ILE A 113 -3.20 10.09 22.47
C ILE A 113 -4.43 10.26 21.57
N ALA A 114 -4.32 9.95 20.27
CA ALA A 114 -5.41 10.10 19.31
C ALA A 114 -6.55 9.10 19.55
N PHE A 115 -6.23 7.85 19.93
CA PHE A 115 -7.21 6.80 20.19
C PHE A 115 -8.21 7.14 21.30
N PRO A 116 -7.81 7.58 22.51
CA PRO A 116 -8.77 7.98 23.53
C PRO A 116 -9.57 9.20 23.10
N VAL A 117 -8.95 10.21 22.46
CA VAL A 117 -9.67 11.39 21.95
C VAL A 117 -10.74 10.96 20.94
N ALA A 118 -10.38 10.13 19.96
CA ALA A 118 -11.31 9.60 18.97
C ALA A 118 -12.40 8.74 19.63
N TYR A 119 -12.05 7.90 20.60
CA TYR A 119 -12.99 7.06 21.34
C TYR A 119 -14.01 7.88 22.12
N TYR A 120 -13.56 8.93 22.82
CA TYR A 120 -14.45 9.85 23.53
C TYR A 120 -15.35 10.62 22.56
N THR A 121 -14.83 11.07 21.41
CA THR A 121 -15.67 11.68 20.38
C THR A 121 -16.66 10.69 19.76
N ALA A 122 -16.32 9.41 19.63
CA ALA A 122 -17.21 8.43 19.01
C ALA A 122 -18.31 7.94 19.97
N ARG A 123 -18.02 7.85 21.28
CA ARG A 123 -18.94 7.25 22.27
C ARG A 123 -19.62 8.26 23.20
N LEU A 124 -19.00 9.41 23.48
CA LEU A 124 -19.53 10.46 24.37
C LEU A 124 -19.92 11.75 23.61
N ALA A 125 -20.06 11.67 22.28
CA ALA A 125 -20.61 12.73 21.43
C ALA A 125 -22.12 12.93 21.63
N GLY A 126 -22.49 13.41 22.81
CA GLY A 126 -23.68 14.24 22.95
C GLY A 126 -23.39 15.65 22.41
N ARG A 127 -23.72 16.67 23.21
CA ARG A 127 -23.63 18.11 22.86
C ARG A 127 -22.23 18.65 22.45
N TRP A 128 -21.11 17.99 22.77
CA TRP A 128 -19.76 18.57 22.59
C TRP A 128 -18.98 18.03 21.39
N ALA A 129 -19.57 17.14 20.58
CA ALA A 129 -18.93 16.56 19.40
C ALA A 129 -18.49 17.62 18.37
N GLY A 130 -19.34 18.63 18.17
CA GLY A 130 -19.05 19.75 17.26
C GLY A 130 -17.92 20.66 17.75
N VAL A 131 -17.74 20.82 19.06
CA VAL A 131 -16.66 21.64 19.63
C VAL A 131 -15.31 20.93 19.50
N LEU A 132 -15.27 19.61 19.73
CA LEU A 132 -14.08 18.78 19.51
C LEU A 132 -13.69 18.70 18.03
N LEU A 133 -14.68 18.60 17.13
CA LEU A 133 -14.44 18.58 15.69
C LEU A 133 -14.00 19.97 15.18
N ALA A 134 -14.58 21.05 15.70
CA ALA A 134 -14.17 22.42 15.38
C ALA A 134 -12.74 22.74 15.87
N ALA A 135 -12.36 22.30 17.06
CA ALA A 135 -11.00 22.49 17.60
C ALA A 135 -9.93 21.59 16.93
N LEU A 136 -10.34 20.50 16.26
CA LEU A 136 -9.42 19.64 15.50
C LEU A 136 -9.19 20.15 14.07
N ILE A 137 -10.17 20.88 13.51
CA ILE A 137 -10.16 21.40 12.14
C ILE A 137 -9.64 22.85 12.04
N ALA A 138 -9.85 23.67 13.09
CA ALA A 138 -9.36 25.04 13.18
C ALA A 138 -7.92 25.09 13.72
#